data_AF-A0A0Q4R3R0-F1
#
_entry.id   AF-A0A0Q4R3R0-F1
#
_cell.length_a   1.000
_cell.length_b   1.000
_cell.length_c   1.000
_cell.angle_alpha   90.00
_cell.angle_beta   90.00
_cell.angle_gamma   90.00
#
_symmetry.space_group_name_H-M   'P 1'
#
loop_
_entity.id
_entity.type
_entity.pdbx_description
1 polymer ?
#
loop_
_entity_poly.entity_id
_entity_poly.type
_entity_poly.pdbx_seq_one_letter_code
_entity_poly.pdbx_strand_id
1 'polypeptide(L)'
;MQQISATDAKQSFGHLLEAAERGPVAIEKHGKVKAIMAAPEYFSSVDKRQAALSERKMARLAQTLRENERLIRHQQLAVDLATLPPAQGRQLVKKAMAVVEQWRTHQLCSSDYIDRWQALLELPLPKLAQAMVSDADSWGPALRQNSPWPGLAP
;
A
#
# COMPACT_ATOMS: atom_id res chain seq x y z
N MET A 1 4.62 -29.18 -14.74
CA MET A 1 5.37 -30.04 -13.79
C MET A 1 5.15 -31.47 -14.26
N GLN A 2 6.20 -32.17 -14.66
CA GLN A 2 6.10 -33.55 -15.12
C GLN A 2 5.83 -34.47 -13.92
N GLN A 3 5.10 -35.56 -14.10
CA GLN A 3 4.82 -36.56 -13.07
C GLN A 3 5.38 -37.91 -13.51
N ILE A 4 6.02 -38.63 -12.59
CA ILE A 4 6.51 -39.99 -12.81
C ILE A 4 6.19 -40.88 -11.60
N SER A 5 6.08 -42.19 -11.82
CA SER A 5 5.86 -43.12 -10.71
C SER A 5 7.14 -43.31 -9.88
N ALA A 6 6.99 -43.68 -8.62
CA ALA A 6 8.12 -44.01 -7.74
C ALA A 6 8.92 -45.21 -8.24
N THR A 7 8.28 -46.12 -8.99
CA THR A 7 8.96 -47.24 -9.65
C THR A 7 9.85 -46.73 -10.77
N ASP A 8 9.33 -45.87 -11.66
CA ASP A 8 10.08 -45.32 -12.79
C ASP A 8 11.21 -44.40 -12.31
N ALA A 9 10.97 -43.61 -11.26
CA ALA A 9 11.98 -42.78 -10.62
C ALA A 9 13.19 -43.60 -10.13
N LYS A 10 12.93 -44.80 -9.61
CA LYS A 10 13.97 -45.71 -9.13
C LYS A 10 14.71 -46.39 -10.28
N GLN A 11 13.99 -46.80 -11.32
CA GLN A 11 14.56 -47.56 -12.45
C GLN A 11 15.30 -46.66 -13.46
N SER A 12 14.88 -45.41 -13.59
CA SER A 12 15.38 -44.45 -14.60
C SER A 12 15.87 -43.15 -13.96
N PHE A 13 16.67 -43.26 -12.89
CA PHE A 13 17.10 -42.10 -12.10
C PHE A 13 17.91 -41.06 -12.92
N GLY A 14 18.74 -41.51 -13.87
CA GLY A 14 19.50 -40.61 -14.74
C GLY A 14 18.60 -39.70 -15.60
N HIS A 15 17.58 -40.27 -16.25
CA HIS A 15 16.59 -39.50 -17.00
C HIS A 15 15.75 -38.58 -16.12
N LEU A 16 15.51 -38.97 -14.86
CA LEU A 16 14.85 -38.12 -13.88
C LEU A 16 15.71 -36.89 -13.51
N LEU A 17 17.04 -37.04 -13.41
CA LEU A 17 17.95 -35.90 -13.22
C LEU A 17 17.93 -34.94 -14.42
N GLU A 18 18.04 -35.48 -15.65
CA GLU A 18 17.94 -34.68 -16.89
C GLU A 18 16.60 -33.94 -16.99
N ALA A 19 15.51 -34.59 -16.60
CA ALA A 19 14.19 -33.97 -16.55
C ALA A 19 14.13 -32.86 -15.48
N ALA A 20 14.76 -33.07 -14.32
CA ALA A 20 14.80 -32.11 -13.22
C ALA A 20 15.63 -30.84 -13.53
N GLU A 21 16.62 -30.93 -14.42
CA GLU A 21 17.36 -29.77 -14.95
C GLU A 21 16.46 -28.86 -15.79
N ARG A 22 15.50 -29.43 -16.52
CA ARG A 22 14.54 -28.68 -17.35
C ARG A 22 13.39 -28.09 -16.53
N GLY A 23 13.10 -28.66 -15.37
CA GLY A 23 12.06 -28.17 -14.46
C GLY A 23 11.66 -29.21 -13.41
N PRO A 24 10.84 -28.83 -12.42
CA PRO A 24 10.47 -29.73 -11.33
C PRO A 24 9.67 -30.94 -11.83
N VAL A 25 10.02 -32.11 -11.30
CA VAL A 25 9.37 -33.39 -11.57
C VAL A 25 8.77 -33.94 -10.27
N ALA A 26 7.48 -34.24 -10.29
CA ALA A 26 6.77 -34.87 -9.18
C ALA A 26 6.90 -36.40 -9.25
N ILE A 27 7.25 -37.01 -8.13
CA ILE A 27 7.36 -38.46 -7.96
C ILE A 27 6.12 -38.93 -7.20
N GLU A 28 5.35 -39.83 -7.81
CA GLU A 28 4.08 -40.31 -7.28
C GLU A 28 4.15 -41.76 -6.82
N LYS A 29 3.48 -42.07 -5.71
CA LYS A 29 3.30 -43.44 -5.24
C LYS A 29 1.83 -43.66 -4.90
N HIS A 30 1.20 -44.64 -5.55
CA HIS A 30 -0.22 -44.96 -5.40
C HIS A 30 -1.13 -43.73 -5.61
N GLY A 31 -0.90 -42.96 -6.67
CA GLY A 31 -1.71 -41.79 -7.04
C GLY A 31 -1.53 -40.56 -6.14
N LYS A 32 -0.51 -40.54 -5.27
CA LYS A 32 -0.18 -39.39 -4.42
C LYS A 32 1.25 -38.94 -4.68
N VAL A 33 1.47 -37.64 -4.87
CA VAL A 33 2.81 -37.04 -4.91
C VAL A 33 3.50 -37.26 -3.56
N LYS A 34 4.68 -37.86 -3.59
CA LYS A 34 5.50 -38.14 -2.39
C LYS A 34 6.76 -37.30 -2.33
N ALA A 35 7.30 -36.89 -3.48
CA ALA A 35 8.48 -36.04 -3.56
C ALA A 35 8.42 -35.18 -4.83
N ILE A 36 9.17 -34.09 -4.82
CA ILE A 36 9.46 -33.28 -6.00
C ILE A 36 10.98 -33.27 -6.15
N MET A 37 11.47 -33.66 -7.32
CA MET A 37 12.86 -33.47 -7.71
C MET A 37 12.97 -32.19 -8.53
N ALA A 38 13.91 -31.32 -8.18
CA ALA A 38 14.23 -30.12 -8.93
C ALA A 38 15.72 -29.84 -8.80
N ALA A 39 16.30 -29.16 -9.79
CA ALA A 39 17.67 -28.67 -9.70
C ALA A 39 17.82 -27.67 -8.53
N PRO A 40 18.98 -27.62 -7.83
CA PRO A 40 19.23 -26.69 -6.72
C PRO A 40 18.95 -25.21 -7.06
N GLU A 41 19.20 -24.83 -8.32
CA GLU A 41 18.96 -23.49 -8.86
C GLU A 41 17.46 -23.18 -8.91
N TYR A 42 16.63 -24.18 -9.23
CA TYR A 42 15.19 -24.05 -9.23
C TYR A 42 14.68 -23.75 -7.82
N PHE A 43 15.12 -24.50 -6.82
CA PHE A 43 14.73 -24.29 -5.42
C PHE A 43 15.16 -22.90 -4.93
N SER A 44 16.42 -22.52 -5.17
CA SER A 44 16.96 -21.20 -4.84
C SER A 44 16.20 -20.06 -5.52
N SER A 45 15.75 -20.25 -6.76
CA SER A 45 14.97 -19.25 -7.50
C SER A 45 13.53 -19.11 -7.00
N VAL A 46 12.95 -20.18 -6.44
CA VAL A 46 11.61 -20.16 -5.84
C VAL A 46 11.66 -19.40 -4.52
N ASP A 47 12.65 -19.66 -3.68
CA ASP A 47 12.83 -18.94 -2.41
C ASP A 47 13.04 -17.44 -2.63
N LYS A 48 13.88 -17.05 -3.59
CA LYS A 48 14.08 -15.63 -3.95
C LYS A 48 12.79 -14.97 -4.44
N ARG A 49 12.02 -15.66 -5.28
CA ARG A 49 10.71 -15.17 -5.75
C ARG A 49 9.72 -15.04 -4.60
N GLN A 50 9.70 -16.01 -3.69
CA GLN A 50 8.80 -16.01 -2.54
C GLN A 50 9.17 -14.91 -1.53
N ALA A 51 10.46 -14.67 -1.30
CA ALA A 51 10.96 -13.55 -0.51
C ALA A 51 10.59 -12.19 -1.12
N ALA A 52 10.78 -12.01 -2.44
CA ALA A 52 10.37 -10.79 -3.12
C ALA A 52 8.84 -10.56 -3.07
N LEU A 53 8.05 -11.64 -3.14
CA LEU A 53 6.59 -11.57 -3.00
C LEU A 53 6.17 -11.23 -1.56
N SER A 54 6.84 -11.79 -0.55
CA SER A 54 6.54 -11.49 0.86
C SER A 54 6.92 -10.04 1.20
N GLU A 55 8.06 -9.56 0.73
CA GLU A 55 8.50 -8.17 0.89
C GLU A 55 7.47 -7.18 0.30
N ARG A 56 7.01 -7.44 -0.94
CA ARG A 56 5.96 -6.62 -1.57
C ARG A 56 4.65 -6.64 -0.78
N LYS A 57 4.26 -7.79 -0.22
CA LYS A 57 3.07 -7.88 0.64
C LYS A 57 3.23 -7.06 1.91
N MET A 58 4.38 -7.15 2.57
CA MET A 58 4.68 -6.36 3.77
C MET A 58 4.69 -4.86 3.47
N ALA A 59 5.30 -4.45 2.36
CA ALA A 59 5.33 -3.04 1.95
C ALA A 59 3.92 -2.47 1.71
N ARG A 60 3.04 -3.25 1.05
CA ARG A 60 1.63 -2.87 0.85
C ARG A 60 0.88 -2.77 2.18
N LEU A 61 1.05 -3.73 3.08
CA LEU A 61 0.41 -3.70 4.39
C LEU A 61 0.86 -2.50 5.22
N ALA A 62 2.15 -2.20 5.22
CA ALA A 62 2.70 -1.01 5.86
C ALA A 62 2.14 0.29 5.26
N GLN A 63 1.99 0.35 3.94
CA GLN A 63 1.37 1.49 3.27
C GLN A 63 -0.10 1.66 3.69
N THR A 64 -0.88 0.59 3.73
CA THR A 64 -2.27 0.61 4.21
C THR A 64 -2.37 1.09 5.66
N LEU A 65 -1.48 0.63 6.54
CA LEU A 65 -1.45 1.05 7.94
C LEU A 65 -1.19 2.56 8.07
N ARG A 66 -0.19 3.09 7.37
CA ARG A 66 0.10 4.54 7.37
C ARG A 66 -1.07 5.36 6.83
N GLU A 67 -1.75 4.87 5.79
CA GLU A 67 -2.92 5.56 5.25
C GLU A 67 -4.09 5.57 6.25
N ASN A 68 -4.32 4.46 6.95
CA ASN A 68 -5.33 4.39 8.01
C ASN A 68 -5.00 5.34 9.16
N GLU A 69 -3.73 5.43 9.58
CA GLU A 69 -3.29 6.39 10.60
C GLU A 69 -3.55 7.84 10.16
N ARG A 70 -3.23 8.18 8.91
CA ARG A 70 -3.51 9.51 8.35
C ARG A 70 -5.01 9.80 8.31
N LEU A 71 -5.83 8.81 7.94
CA LEU A 71 -7.28 8.93 7.94
C LEU A 71 -7.82 9.17 9.35
N ILE A 72 -7.37 8.42 10.35
CA ILE A 72 -7.76 8.60 11.76
C ILE A 72 -7.44 10.03 12.23
N ARG A 73 -6.23 10.52 11.94
CA ARG A 73 -5.83 11.89 12.30
C ARG A 73 -6.70 12.96 11.63
N HIS A 74 -7.07 12.76 10.36
CA HIS A 74 -8.00 13.67 9.66
C HIS A 74 -9.43 13.58 10.20
N GLN A 75 -9.88 12.40 10.62
CA GLN A 75 -11.17 12.22 11.29
C GLN A 75 -11.22 12.97 12.63
N GLN A 76 -10.15 12.91 13.42
CA GLN A 76 -10.04 13.68 14.67
C GLN A 76 -10.16 15.18 14.40
N LEU A 77 -9.40 15.71 13.43
CA LEU A 77 -9.49 17.12 13.07
C LEU A 77 -10.90 17.48 12.51
N ALA A 78 -11.52 16.60 11.73
CA ALA A 78 -12.88 16.83 11.24
C ALA A 78 -13.89 16.93 12.39
N VAL A 79 -13.77 16.09 13.42
CA VAL A 79 -14.58 16.18 14.64
C VAL A 79 -14.31 17.50 15.37
N ASP A 80 -13.05 17.91 15.51
CA ASP A 80 -12.71 19.19 16.13
C ASP A 80 -13.34 20.36 15.36
N LEU A 81 -13.23 20.38 14.03
CA LEU A 81 -13.83 21.42 13.19
C LEU A 81 -15.36 21.46 13.28
N ALA A 82 -16.01 20.32 13.52
CA ALA A 82 -17.46 20.22 13.66
C ALA A 82 -17.97 20.60 15.07
N THR A 83 -17.15 20.44 16.11
CA THR A 83 -17.55 20.58 17.52
C THR A 83 -17.02 21.85 18.18
N LEU A 84 -15.88 22.39 17.72
CA LEU A 84 -15.30 23.60 18.26
C LEU A 84 -16.19 24.82 18.01
N PRO A 85 -16.09 25.87 18.86
CA PRO A 85 -16.72 27.15 18.59
C PRO A 85 -16.32 27.68 17.20
N PRO A 86 -17.25 28.24 16.40
CA PRO A 86 -16.98 28.65 15.03
C PRO A 86 -15.79 29.61 14.87
N ALA A 87 -15.52 30.44 15.87
CA ALA A 87 -14.36 31.33 15.87
C ALA A 87 -13.03 30.55 15.92
N GLN A 88 -12.95 29.49 16.74
CA GLN A 88 -11.75 28.66 16.86
C GLN A 88 -11.56 27.78 15.62
N GLY A 89 -12.64 27.18 15.10
CA GLY A 89 -12.58 26.42 13.84
C GLY A 89 -12.09 27.29 12.67
N ARG A 90 -12.57 28.54 12.55
CA ARG A 90 -12.07 29.49 11.55
C ARG A 90 -10.60 29.85 11.74
N GLN A 91 -10.09 29.91 12.98
CA GLN A 91 -8.66 30.13 13.22
C GLN A 91 -7.81 28.94 12.76
N LEU A 92 -8.28 27.70 12.96
CA LEU A 92 -7.59 26.51 12.44
C LEU A 92 -7.52 26.52 10.92
N VAL A 93 -8.63 26.83 10.25
CA VAL A 93 -8.68 26.97 8.78
C VAL A 93 -7.76 28.09 8.30
N LYS A 94 -7.74 29.24 8.99
CA LYS A 94 -6.84 30.35 8.63
C LYS A 94 -5.36 29.96 8.72
N LYS A 95 -4.98 29.17 9.73
CA LYS A 95 -3.61 28.65 9.85
C LYS A 95 -3.26 27.70 8.69
N ALA A 96 -4.17 26.78 8.36
CA ALA A 96 -3.98 25.86 7.23
C ALA A 96 -3.87 26.61 5.90
N MET A 97 -4.69 27.64 5.69
CA MET A 97 -4.62 28.48 4.48
C MET A 97 -3.26 29.19 4.34
N ALA A 98 -2.70 29.68 5.45
CA ALA A 98 -1.36 30.28 5.45
C ALA A 98 -0.27 29.28 5.04
N VAL A 99 -0.39 28.00 5.43
CA VAL A 99 0.53 26.94 5.02
C VAL A 99 0.40 26.66 3.51
N VAL A 100 -0.82 26.59 2.98
CA VAL A 100 -1.07 26.42 1.54
C VAL A 100 -0.47 27.58 0.74
N GLU A 101 -0.59 28.81 1.23
CA GLU A 101 -0.01 29.98 0.58
C GLU A 101 1.52 29.97 0.60
N GLN A 102 2.13 29.48 1.69
CA GLN A 102 3.57 29.24 1.73
C GLN A 102 4.00 28.21 0.68
N TRP A 103 3.24 27.12 0.52
CA TRP A 103 3.52 26.13 -0.53
C TRP A 103 3.45 26.74 -1.93
N ARG A 104 2.49 27.62 -2.19
CA ARG A 104 2.34 28.35 -3.45
C ARG A 104 3.53 29.28 -3.70
N THR A 105 3.87 30.10 -2.70
CA THR A 105 4.97 31.08 -2.80
C THR A 105 6.32 30.40 -3.05
N HIS A 106 6.59 29.29 -2.36
CA HIS A 106 7.87 28.60 -2.42
C HIS A 106 7.90 27.41 -3.39
N GLN A 107 6.82 27.16 -4.12
CA GLN A 107 6.67 26.04 -5.07
C GLN A 107 6.98 24.67 -4.43
N LEU A 108 6.51 24.47 -3.20
CA LEU A 108 6.80 23.26 -2.42
C LEU A 108 5.86 22.08 -2.76
N CYS A 109 4.79 22.33 -3.50
CA CYS A 109 3.81 21.33 -3.92
C CYS A 109 3.29 21.65 -5.33
N SER A 110 2.66 20.67 -6.00
CA SER A 110 2.08 20.94 -7.32
C SER A 110 0.90 21.90 -7.22
N SER A 111 0.64 22.66 -8.28
CA SER A 111 -0.50 23.58 -8.39
C SER A 111 -1.82 22.86 -8.10
N ASP A 112 -1.97 21.63 -8.60
CA ASP A 112 -3.20 20.85 -8.43
C ASP A 112 -3.50 20.56 -6.95
N TYR A 113 -2.49 20.27 -6.13
CA TYR A 113 -2.67 20.08 -4.69
C TYR A 113 -3.04 21.38 -3.99
N ILE A 114 -2.38 22.49 -4.37
CA ILE A 114 -2.61 23.81 -3.77
C ILE A 114 -4.05 24.26 -4.07
N ASP A 115 -4.47 24.18 -5.33
CA ASP A 115 -5.79 24.63 -5.76
C ASP A 115 -6.91 23.80 -5.12
N ARG A 116 -6.71 22.47 -4.98
CA ARG A 116 -7.65 21.60 -4.28
C ARG A 116 -7.75 21.92 -2.80
N TRP A 117 -6.62 22.08 -2.11
CA TRP A 117 -6.65 22.44 -0.69
C TRP A 117 -7.27 23.80 -0.46
N GLN A 118 -6.97 24.78 -1.31
CA GLN A 118 -7.60 26.09 -1.24
C GLN A 118 -9.11 25.99 -1.39
N ALA A 119 -9.60 25.28 -2.42
CA ALA A 119 -11.03 25.07 -2.64
C ALA A 119 -11.72 24.38 -1.45
N LEU A 120 -11.05 23.41 -0.81
CA LEU A 120 -11.58 22.75 0.38
C LEU A 120 -11.63 23.69 1.60
N LEU A 121 -10.57 24.46 1.84
CA LEU A 121 -10.47 25.36 2.99
C LEU A 121 -11.44 26.56 2.90
N GLU A 122 -11.92 26.88 1.70
CA GLU A 122 -12.98 27.89 1.48
C GLU A 122 -14.39 27.36 1.83
N LEU A 123 -14.56 26.05 2.02
CA LEU A 123 -15.85 25.48 2.40
C LEU A 123 -16.28 25.89 3.82
N PRO A 124 -17.60 25.97 4.09
CA PRO A 124 -18.11 26.05 5.45
C PRO A 124 -17.59 24.89 6.32
N LEU A 125 -17.29 25.14 7.60
CA LEU A 125 -16.68 24.16 8.50
C LEU A 125 -17.33 22.77 8.47
N PRO A 126 -18.66 22.61 8.47
CA PRO A 126 -19.28 21.28 8.40
C PRO A 126 -19.00 20.55 7.08
N LYS A 127 -18.96 21.28 5.96
CA LYS A 127 -18.65 20.73 4.63
C LYS A 127 -17.16 20.40 4.50
N LEU A 128 -16.28 21.24 5.06
CA LEU A 128 -14.85 20.95 5.13
C LEU A 128 -14.59 19.67 5.94
N ALA A 129 -15.19 19.54 7.13
CA ALA A 129 -15.06 18.35 7.97
C ALA A 129 -15.50 17.08 7.23
N GLN A 130 -16.62 17.14 6.51
CA GLN A 130 -17.09 16.03 5.68
C GLN A 130 -16.12 15.71 4.53
N ALA A 131 -15.62 16.72 3.83
CA ALA A 131 -14.71 16.53 2.71
C ALA A 131 -13.37 15.89 3.14
N MET A 132 -12.85 16.26 4.31
CA MET A 132 -11.60 15.73 4.85
C MET A 132 -11.60 14.22 5.12
N VAL A 133 -12.76 13.64 5.44
CA VAL A 133 -12.92 12.20 5.71
C VAL A 133 -13.43 11.43 4.49
N SER A 134 -13.77 12.14 3.41
CA SER A 134 -14.24 11.55 2.17
C SER A 134 -13.09 11.08 1.28
N ASP A 135 -13.43 10.42 0.18
CA ASP A 135 -12.46 10.07 -0.87
C ASP A 135 -12.16 11.25 -1.81
N ALA A 136 -12.84 12.41 -1.64
CA ALA A 136 -12.62 13.65 -2.40
C ALA A 136 -12.36 13.44 -3.90
N ASP A 137 -13.25 12.72 -4.58
CA ASP A 137 -13.11 12.32 -5.99
C ASP A 137 -11.78 11.60 -6.29
N SER A 138 -11.45 10.61 -5.46
CA SER A 138 -10.21 9.81 -5.48
C SER A 138 -8.93 10.53 -5.07
N TRP A 139 -9.03 11.78 -4.59
CA TRP A 139 -7.90 12.53 -4.04
C TRP A 139 -7.72 12.36 -2.53
N GLY A 140 -8.65 11.69 -1.84
CA GLY A 140 -8.64 11.54 -0.39
C GLY A 140 -7.27 11.11 0.17
N PRO A 141 -6.70 9.97 -0.28
CA PRO A 141 -5.39 9.53 0.19
C PRO A 141 -4.30 10.55 -0.11
N ALA A 142 -4.27 11.06 -1.33
CA ALA A 142 -3.28 12.01 -1.83
C ALA A 142 -3.24 13.30 -0.98
N LEU A 143 -4.42 13.89 -0.72
CA LEU A 143 -4.57 15.08 0.11
C LEU A 143 -4.12 14.82 1.54
N ARG A 144 -4.51 13.68 2.13
CA ARG A 144 -4.12 13.32 3.50
C ARG A 144 -2.61 13.13 3.67
N GLN A 145 -1.87 12.75 2.62
CA GLN A 145 -0.41 12.67 2.68
C GLN A 145 0.22 14.07 2.79
N ASN A 146 -0.39 15.05 2.13
CA ASN A 146 0.08 16.43 2.04
C ASN A 146 -0.90 17.36 2.77
N SER A 147 -1.03 17.18 4.09
CA SER A 147 -1.99 17.91 4.91
C SER A 147 -1.46 19.30 5.30
N PRO A 148 -2.26 20.39 5.17
CA PRO A 148 -1.84 21.75 5.51
C PRO A 148 -1.89 22.04 7.01
N TRP A 149 -2.27 21.07 7.85
CA TRP A 149 -2.23 21.20 9.30
C TRP A 149 -0.93 20.60 9.86
N PRO A 150 -0.05 21.45 10.45
CA PRO A 150 1.17 20.98 11.10
C PRO A 150 0.85 19.97 12.21
N GLY A 151 1.49 18.80 12.19
CA GLY A 151 1.24 17.71 13.13
C GLY A 151 0.27 16.61 12.65
N LEU A 152 -0.38 16.79 11.48
CA LEU A 152 -1.12 15.71 10.80
C LEU A 152 -0.29 14.99 9.73
N ALA A 153 0.79 15.62 9.26
CA ALA A 153 1.81 14.99 8.43
C ALA A 153 2.49 13.84 9.20
N PRO A 154 2.95 12.77 8.52
CA PRO A 154 3.62 11.63 9.15
C PRO A 154 4.85 12.04 9.97
#